data_AF-A0A8H3CYH2-F1
#
_entry.id   AF-A0A8H3CYH2-F1
#
_cell.length_a   1.000
_cell.length_b   1.000
_cell.length_c   1.000
_cell.angle_alpha   90.00
_cell.angle_beta   90.00
_cell.angle_gamma   90.00
#
_symmetry.space_group_name_H-M   'P 1'
#
loop_
_entity.id
_entity.type
_entity.pdbx_description
1 polymer ?
#
loop_
_entity_poly.entity_id
_entity_poly.type
_entity_poly.pdbx_seq_one_letter_code
_entity_poly.pdbx_strand_id
1 'polypeptide(L)'
;MFFYTVPASAMPWYQYSLSFALYQIAHSSIISQVLSSALKDTSGHVFTHESYFNQVYIGARSPRHDPTFVYDGYLTALANLLNFLTQAGYMHQDAHVYMEIDGHLRNLLLIAHSRCASRIPLDLINDREWNLFLADFMQVLKP
;
A
#
# COMPACT_ATOMS: atom_id res chain seq x y z
N MET A 1 -7.97 16.63 -14.35
CA MET A 1 -7.81 16.60 -12.89
C MET A 1 -9.13 16.10 -12.32
N PHE A 2 -9.23 14.82 -11.98
CA PHE A 2 -10.45 14.27 -11.37
C PHE A 2 -10.47 14.70 -9.90
N PHE A 3 -11.38 15.60 -9.57
CA PHE A 3 -11.64 16.00 -8.19
C PHE A 3 -12.39 14.87 -7.50
N TYR A 4 -11.73 14.15 -6.60
CA TYR A 4 -12.37 13.22 -5.68
C TYR A 4 -13.25 14.02 -4.71
N THR A 5 -14.56 14.10 -4.97
CA THR A 5 -15.54 14.72 -4.06
C THR A 5 -16.02 13.78 -2.96
N VAL A 6 -15.59 12.51 -3.00
CA VAL A 6 -15.90 11.49 -2.00
C VAL A 6 -14.68 11.28 -1.11
N PRO A 7 -14.79 11.46 0.22
CA PRO A 7 -13.71 11.12 1.14
C PRO A 7 -13.28 9.66 0.95
N ALA A 8 -11.98 9.36 0.99
CA ALA A 8 -11.48 7.99 0.84
C ALA A 8 -12.15 7.01 1.83
N SER A 9 -12.45 7.47 3.05
CA SER A 9 -13.16 6.71 4.08
C SER A 9 -14.60 6.29 3.71
N ALA A 10 -15.21 6.94 2.71
CA ALA A 10 -16.54 6.58 2.21
C ALA A 10 -16.48 5.54 1.07
N MET A 11 -15.29 5.12 0.64
CA MET A 11 -15.11 4.12 -0.41
C MET A 11 -15.06 2.71 0.20
N PRO A 12 -15.99 1.78 -0.14
CA PRO A 12 -16.08 0.48 0.52
C PRO A 12 -14.81 -0.39 0.46
N TRP A 13 -14.02 -0.23 -0.60
CA TRP A 13 -12.77 -0.96 -0.82
C TRP A 13 -11.59 -0.38 -0.02
N TYR A 14 -11.66 0.87 0.45
CA TYR A 14 -10.50 1.58 0.99
C TYR A 14 -9.98 0.94 2.27
N GLN A 15 -10.83 0.44 3.16
CA GLN A 15 -10.39 -0.24 4.38
C GLN A 15 -9.58 -1.53 4.14
N TYR A 16 -9.66 -2.10 2.92
CA TYR A 16 -8.95 -3.31 2.51
C TYR A 16 -7.75 -2.99 1.60
N SER A 17 -7.37 -1.71 1.50
CA SER A 17 -6.35 -1.24 0.56
C SER A 17 -4.97 -1.13 1.23
N LEU A 18 -3.93 -1.22 0.41
CA LEU A 18 -2.56 -0.98 0.89
C LEU A 18 -2.36 0.49 1.27
N SER A 19 -3.02 1.41 0.56
CA SER A 19 -2.99 2.83 0.95
C SER A 19 -3.52 3.04 2.35
N PHE A 20 -4.62 2.40 2.73
CA PHE A 20 -5.15 2.50 4.09
C PHE A 20 -4.20 1.89 5.13
N ALA A 21 -3.62 0.73 4.86
CA ALA A 21 -2.66 0.10 5.77
C ALA A 21 -1.44 1.00 6.02
N LEU A 22 -0.84 1.55 4.96
CA LEU A 22 0.27 2.50 5.05
C LEU A 22 -0.14 3.77 5.81
N TYR A 23 -1.32 4.31 5.52
CA TYR A 23 -1.86 5.46 6.23
C TYR A 23 -2.00 5.21 7.74
N GLN A 24 -2.53 4.05 8.15
CA GLN A 24 -2.69 3.70 9.56
C GLN A 24 -1.34 3.62 10.27
N ILE A 25 -0.37 2.92 9.70
CA ILE A 25 0.98 2.81 10.25
C ILE A 25 1.62 4.19 10.35
N ALA A 26 1.43 5.05 9.35
CA ALA A 26 1.95 6.41 9.36
C ALA A 26 1.39 7.30 10.48
N HIS A 27 0.22 6.97 11.04
CA HIS A 27 -0.39 7.71 12.15
C HIS A 27 -0.07 7.12 13.52
N SER A 28 0.73 6.05 13.58
CA SER A 28 1.22 5.52 14.85
C SER A 28 2.15 6.52 15.52
N SER A 29 2.01 6.68 16.84
CA SER A 29 2.89 7.52 17.66
C SER A 29 4.25 6.87 17.95
N ILE A 30 4.45 5.62 17.53
CA ILE A 30 5.66 4.82 17.82
C ILE A 30 6.77 5.10 16.80
N ILE A 31 6.42 5.56 15.60
CA ILE A 31 7.38 5.80 14.52
C ILE A 31 7.84 7.26 14.47
N SER A 32 9.06 7.48 13.96
CA SER A 32 9.57 8.84 13.74
C SER A 32 8.71 9.65 12.76
N GLN A 33 8.72 10.98 12.91
CA GLN A 33 8.03 11.89 11.98
C GLN A 33 8.49 11.74 10.52
N VAL A 34 9.77 11.42 10.32
CA VAL A 34 10.36 11.24 8.99
C VAL A 34 9.78 9.97 8.33
N LEU A 35 9.71 8.86 9.07
CA LEU A 35 9.06 7.63 8.61
C LEU A 35 7.55 7.82 8.38
N SER A 36 6.87 8.53 9.29
CA SER A 36 5.45 8.89 9.14
C SER A 36 5.20 9.63 7.83
N SER A 37 6.04 10.60 7.47
CA SER A 37 5.91 11.35 6.21
C SER A 37 6.10 10.44 5.00
N ALA A 38 7.16 9.61 4.99
CA ALA A 38 7.45 8.70 3.88
C ALA A 38 6.30 7.69 3.66
N LEU A 39 5.71 7.18 4.74
CA LEU A 39 4.55 6.28 4.67
C LEU A 39 3.29 6.99 4.14
N LYS A 40 3.04 8.25 4.54
CA LYS A 40 1.92 9.05 4.02
C LYS A 40 2.05 9.33 2.52
N ASP A 41 3.25 9.70 2.09
CA ASP A 41 3.51 9.97 0.67
C ASP A 41 3.31 8.69 -0.15
N THR A 42 3.88 7.57 0.31
CA THR A 42 3.71 6.25 -0.31
C THR A 42 2.23 5.85 -0.37
N SER A 43 1.49 6.04 0.73
CA SER A 43 0.04 5.82 0.79
C SER A 43 -0.71 6.60 -0.27
N GLY A 44 -0.38 7.88 -0.47
CA GLY A 44 -1.02 8.73 -1.48
C GLY A 44 -0.75 8.26 -2.92
N HIS A 45 0.48 7.82 -3.20
CA HIS A 45 0.82 7.23 -4.49
C HIS A 45 0.03 5.96 -4.75
N VAL A 46 0.04 5.03 -3.80
CA VAL A 46 -0.71 3.76 -3.86
C VAL A 46 -2.22 4.02 -4.05
N PHE A 47 -2.79 4.95 -3.30
CA PHE A 47 -4.21 5.32 -3.41
C PHE A 47 -4.60 5.76 -4.82
N THR A 48 -3.74 6.50 -5.51
CA THR A 48 -4.01 6.97 -6.88
C THR A 48 -4.23 5.79 -7.84
N HIS A 49 -3.45 4.72 -7.70
CA HIS A 49 -3.58 3.53 -8.54
C HIS A 49 -4.80 2.69 -8.15
N GLU A 50 -5.03 2.49 -6.84
CA GLU A 50 -6.18 1.73 -6.34
C GLU A 50 -7.50 2.38 -6.68
N SER A 51 -7.60 3.70 -6.53
CA SER A 51 -8.81 4.46 -6.83
C SER A 51 -9.11 4.45 -8.32
N TYR A 52 -8.10 4.62 -9.18
CA TYR A 52 -8.25 4.46 -10.63
C TYR A 52 -8.75 3.05 -10.98
N PHE A 53 -8.11 2.02 -10.46
CA PHE A 53 -8.50 0.63 -10.73
C PHE A 53 -9.94 0.34 -10.26
N ASN A 54 -10.32 0.74 -9.05
CA ASN A 54 -11.67 0.50 -8.53
C ASN A 54 -12.74 1.28 -9.29
N GLN A 55 -12.48 2.53 -9.68
CA GLN A 55 -13.44 3.32 -10.45
C GLN A 55 -13.62 2.82 -11.88
N VAL A 56 -12.52 2.46 -12.55
CA VAL A 56 -12.52 2.15 -13.99
C VAL A 56 -12.76 0.66 -14.25
N TYR A 57 -12.16 -0.23 -13.46
CA TYR A 57 -12.19 -1.67 -13.71
C TYR A 57 -13.39 -2.33 -13.01
N ILE A 58 -13.56 -2.09 -11.71
CA ILE A 58 -14.66 -2.70 -10.92
C ILE A 58 -15.97 -1.91 -11.12
N GLY A 59 -15.93 -0.58 -11.07
CA GLY A 59 -17.10 0.28 -11.14
C GLY A 59 -17.72 0.44 -12.53
N ALA A 60 -16.92 0.50 -13.60
CA ALA A 60 -17.40 0.85 -14.94
C ALA A 60 -17.60 -0.34 -15.90
N ARG A 61 -17.35 -1.59 -15.47
CA ARG A 61 -17.49 -2.82 -16.31
C ARG A 61 -16.88 -2.68 -17.71
N SER A 62 -15.72 -2.00 -17.83
CA SER A 62 -15.09 -1.76 -19.13
C SER A 62 -13.95 -2.77 -19.39
N PRO A 63 -14.06 -3.66 -20.38
CA PRO A 63 -13.14 -4.79 -20.58
C PRO A 63 -11.83 -4.42 -21.28
N ARG A 64 -11.45 -3.13 -21.33
CA ARG A 64 -10.30 -2.65 -22.16
C ARG A 64 -9.09 -2.16 -21.38
N HIS A 65 -9.11 -2.19 -20.05
CA HIS A 65 -8.04 -1.64 -19.24
C HIS A 65 -7.14 -2.73 -18.67
N ASP A 66 -5.86 -2.41 -18.55
CA ASP A 66 -4.83 -3.32 -18.07
C ASP A 66 -5.05 -3.67 -16.58
N PRO A 67 -5.36 -4.92 -16.24
CA PRO A 67 -5.57 -5.32 -14.85
C PRO A 67 -4.30 -5.22 -14.00
N THR A 68 -3.11 -5.10 -14.61
CA THR A 68 -1.84 -5.01 -13.86
C THR A 68 -1.46 -3.59 -13.45
N PHE A 69 -2.18 -2.56 -13.93
CA PHE A 69 -1.88 -1.15 -13.64
C PHE A 69 -1.78 -0.84 -12.12
N VAL A 70 -2.59 -1.50 -11.30
CA VAL A 70 -2.55 -1.33 -9.84
C VAL A 70 -1.24 -1.84 -9.25
N TYR A 71 -0.73 -2.96 -9.75
CA TYR A 71 0.53 -3.54 -9.28
C TYR A 71 1.73 -2.70 -9.70
N ASP A 72 1.74 -2.10 -10.89
CA ASP A 72 2.84 -1.20 -11.28
C ASP A 72 2.98 -0.01 -10.32
N GLY A 73 1.85 0.50 -9.84
CA GLY A 73 1.79 1.50 -8.79
C GLY A 73 2.38 1.00 -7.46
N TYR A 74 2.02 -0.22 -7.06
CA TYR A 74 2.55 -0.85 -5.85
C TYR A 74 4.06 -1.07 -5.95
N LEU A 75 4.54 -1.64 -7.06
CA LEU A 75 5.95 -1.93 -7.27
C LEU A 75 6.80 -0.67 -7.16
N THR A 76 6.38 0.41 -7.82
CA THR A 76 7.09 1.68 -7.80
C THR A 76 7.08 2.31 -6.40
N ALA A 77 5.92 2.40 -5.76
CA ALA A 77 5.78 3.05 -4.46
C ALA A 77 6.51 2.29 -3.35
N LEU A 78 6.37 0.96 -3.30
CA LEU A 78 7.02 0.11 -2.31
C LEU A 78 8.53 0.07 -2.51
N ALA A 79 9.03 0.00 -3.75
CA ALA A 79 10.47 0.04 -4.01
C ALA A 79 11.09 1.37 -3.55
N ASN A 80 10.40 2.49 -3.79
CA ASN A 80 10.86 3.81 -3.33
C ASN A 80 10.90 3.90 -1.79
N LEU A 81 9.86 3.39 -1.12
CA LEU A 81 9.82 3.36 0.34
C LEU A 81 10.92 2.45 0.92
N LEU A 82 11.14 1.27 0.35
CA LEU A 82 12.22 0.37 0.75
C LEU A 82 13.60 1.00 0.57
N ASN A 83 13.83 1.67 -0.57
CA ASN A 83 15.06 2.41 -0.80
C ASN A 83 15.28 3.48 0.28
N PHE A 84 14.24 4.20 0.68
CA PHE A 84 14.29 5.16 1.78
C PHE A 84 14.66 4.49 3.13
N LEU A 85 14.04 3.36 3.49
CA LEU A 85 14.32 2.65 4.75
C LEU A 85 15.76 2.13 4.84
N THR A 86 16.38 1.81 3.70
CA THR A 86 17.76 1.33 3.65
C THR A 86 18.83 2.43 3.70
N GLN A 87 18.44 3.71 3.72
CA GLN A 87 19.41 4.80 3.85
C GLN A 87 19.97 4.86 5.27
N ALA A 88 21.31 4.80 5.37
CA ALA A 88 22.08 4.62 6.61
C ALA A 88 21.80 5.64 7.73
N GLY A 89 21.15 6.77 7.42
CA GLY A 89 20.85 7.83 8.40
C GLY A 89 19.69 7.52 9.36
N TYR A 90 18.83 6.53 9.08
CA TYR A 90 17.57 6.33 9.80
C TYR A 90 17.55 5.15 10.78
N MET A 91 18.61 4.34 10.84
CA MET A 91 18.67 3.10 11.63
C MET A 91 18.94 3.28 13.13
N HIS A 92 19.10 4.51 13.65
CA HIS A 92 19.68 4.71 15.00
C HIS A 92 18.68 4.93 16.13
N GLN A 93 17.41 5.22 15.83
CA GLN A 93 16.30 5.21 16.79
C GLN A 93 15.22 4.31 16.17
N ASP A 94 14.79 3.28 16.90
CA ASP A 94 13.73 2.35 16.47
C ASP A 94 14.12 1.35 15.37
N ALA A 95 15.38 0.92 15.34
CA ALA A 95 15.89 -0.06 14.36
C ALA A 95 14.99 -1.31 14.20
N HIS A 96 14.41 -1.80 15.30
CA HIS A 96 13.48 -2.94 15.28
C HIS A 96 12.23 -2.64 14.45
N VAL A 97 11.58 -1.50 14.69
CA VAL A 97 10.35 -1.09 14.00
C VAL A 97 10.63 -0.88 12.51
N TYR A 98 11.77 -0.26 12.17
CA TYR A 98 12.20 -0.13 10.78
C TYR A 98 12.44 -1.48 10.11
N MET A 99 13.07 -2.43 10.80
CA MET A 99 13.32 -3.78 10.29
C MET A 99 12.03 -4.57 10.08
N GLU A 100 11.06 -4.47 11.00
CA GLU A 100 9.76 -5.12 10.84
C GLU A 100 9.01 -4.51 9.64
N ILE A 101 8.90 -3.18 9.58
CA ILE A 101 8.26 -2.50 8.45
C ILE A 101 8.96 -2.88 7.12
N ASP A 102 10.29 -2.87 7.06
CA ASP A 102 11.06 -3.30 5.87
C ASP A 102 10.71 -4.75 5.48
N GLY A 103 10.68 -5.67 6.44
CA GLY A 103 10.33 -7.07 6.21
C GLY A 103 8.93 -7.25 5.61
N HIS A 104 7.92 -6.59 6.17
CA HIS A 104 6.56 -6.66 5.63
C HIS A 104 6.44 -5.99 4.26
N LEU A 105 7.10 -4.84 4.04
CA LEU A 105 7.09 -4.17 2.74
C LEU A 105 7.77 -5.01 1.65
N ARG A 106 8.86 -5.73 1.96
CA ARG A 106 9.48 -6.68 1.04
C ARG A 106 8.52 -7.82 0.68
N ASN A 107 7.81 -8.37 1.66
CA ASN A 107 6.82 -9.42 1.40
C ASN A 107 5.67 -8.91 0.52
N LEU A 108 5.15 -7.71 0.80
CA LEU A 108 4.13 -7.05 -0.04
C LEU A 108 4.63 -6.83 -1.47
N LEU A 109 5.88 -6.38 -1.63
CA LEU A 109 6.50 -6.19 -2.94
C LEU A 109 6.61 -7.52 -3.72
N LEU A 110 7.01 -8.61 -3.05
CA LEU A 110 7.08 -9.94 -3.66
C LEU A 110 5.72 -10.45 -4.12
N ILE A 111 4.67 -10.25 -3.31
CA ILE A 111 3.30 -10.63 -3.66
C ILE A 111 2.82 -9.80 -4.86
N ALA A 112 3.04 -8.49 -4.84
CA ALA A 112 2.69 -7.60 -5.95
C ALA A 112 3.39 -8.01 -7.24
N HIS A 113 4.69 -8.34 -7.19
CA HIS A 113 5.44 -8.86 -8.33
C HIS A 113 4.84 -10.17 -8.87
N SER A 114 4.58 -11.14 -7.99
CA SER A 114 4.02 -12.44 -8.37
C SER A 114 2.67 -12.31 -9.08
N ARG A 115 1.80 -11.44 -8.55
CA ARG A 115 0.46 -11.19 -9.11
C ARG A 115 0.50 -10.41 -10.41
N CYS A 116 1.37 -9.40 -10.51
CA CYS A 116 1.63 -8.69 -11.76
C CYS A 116 2.09 -9.66 -12.87
N ALA A 117 3.08 -10.51 -12.57
CA ALA A 117 3.59 -11.51 -13.51
C ALA A 117 2.50 -12.51 -13.94
N SER A 118 1.62 -12.90 -13.01
CA SER A 118 0.52 -13.83 -13.25
C SER A 118 -0.72 -13.17 -13.85
N ARG A 119 -0.72 -11.83 -14.04
CA ARG A 119 -1.85 -11.02 -14.54
C ARG A 119 -3.17 -11.27 -13.79
N ILE A 120 -3.09 -11.56 -12.50
CA ILE A 120 -4.28 -11.77 -11.66
C ILE A 120 -4.85 -10.40 -11.31
N PRO A 121 -6.10 -10.07 -11.65
CA PRO A 121 -6.70 -8.79 -11.25
C PRO A 121 -6.82 -8.70 -9.73
N LEU A 122 -6.53 -7.52 -9.16
CA LEU A 122 -6.68 -7.30 -7.73
C LEU A 122 -8.16 -7.11 -7.38
N ASP A 123 -8.68 -7.92 -6.46
CA ASP A 123 -9.98 -7.66 -5.82
C ASP A 123 -9.74 -7.31 -4.35
N LEU A 124 -9.64 -6.02 -4.03
CA LEU A 124 -9.35 -5.57 -2.67
C LEU A 124 -10.34 -6.11 -1.62
N ILE A 125 -11.58 -6.40 -2.01
CA ILE A 125 -12.59 -6.86 -1.04
C ILE A 125 -12.50 -8.38 -0.86
N ASN A 126 -12.36 -9.13 -1.94
CA ASN A 126 -12.48 -10.60 -1.92
C ASN A 126 -11.14 -11.34 -1.93
N ASP A 127 -10.02 -10.66 -2.12
CA ASP A 127 -8.70 -11.28 -2.13
C ASP A 127 -8.24 -11.61 -0.71
N ARG A 128 -8.54 -12.84 -0.29
CA ARG A 128 -8.26 -13.33 1.07
C ARG A 128 -6.78 -13.27 1.43
N GLU A 129 -5.89 -13.69 0.53
CA GLU A 129 -4.46 -13.69 0.81
C GLU A 129 -3.95 -12.27 1.03
N TRP A 130 -4.37 -11.34 0.15
CA TRP A 130 -4.03 -9.93 0.28
C TRP A 130 -4.49 -9.34 1.61
N ASN A 131 -5.75 -9.61 1.96
CA ASN A 131 -6.34 -9.08 3.18
C ASN A 131 -5.68 -9.64 4.44
N LEU A 132 -5.25 -10.91 4.43
CA LEU A 132 -4.48 -11.49 5.52
C LEU A 132 -3.12 -10.80 5.67
N PHE A 133 -2.39 -10.57 4.58
CA PHE A 133 -1.11 -9.88 4.62
C PHE A 133 -1.23 -8.42 5.08
N LEU A 134 -2.25 -7.70 4.63
CA LEU A 134 -2.49 -6.32 5.10
C LEU A 134 -2.88 -6.29 6.58
N ALA A 135 -3.69 -7.25 7.03
CA ALA A 135 -4.06 -7.35 8.44
C ALA A 135 -2.85 -7.63 9.34
N ASP A 136 -1.92 -8.46 8.86
CA ASP A 136 -0.64 -8.75 9.52
C ASP A 136 0.28 -7.51 9.53
N PHE A 137 0.43 -6.84 8.39
CA PHE A 137 1.21 -5.61 8.29
C PHE A 137 0.71 -4.49 9.22
N MET A 138 -0.60 -4.32 9.35
CA MET A 138 -1.19 -3.35 10.28
C MET A 138 -0.99 -3.70 11.77
N GLN A 139 -0.48 -4.90 12.09
CA GLN A 139 -0.17 -5.31 13.45
C GLN A 139 1.28 -5.03 13.86
N VAL A 140 2.15 -4.64 12.93
CA VAL A 140 3.59 -4.35 13.17
C VAL A 140 3.81 -3.34 14.30
N LEU A 141 2.85 -2.44 14.54
CA LEU A 141 2.95 -1.39 15.56
C LEU A 141 2.02 -1.61 16.76
N LYS A 142 1.42 -2.81 16.91
CA LYS A 142 0.62 -3.12 18.10
C LYS A 142 1.53 -3.71 19.20
N PRO A 143 1.39 -3.24 20.44
CA PRO A 143 2.18 -3.71 21.58
C PRO A 143 1.90 -5.17 21.94
#